data_AF-A0A5B9P1U6-F1
#
_entry.id   AF-A0A5B9P1U6-F1
#
_cell.length_a   1.000
_cell.length_b   1.000
_cell.length_c   1.000
_cell.angle_alpha   90.00
_cell.angle_beta   90.00
_cell.angle_gamma   90.00
#
_symmetry.space_group_name_H-M   'P 1'
#
loop_
_entity.id
_entity.type
_entity.pdbx_description
1 polymer ?
#
loop_
_entity_poly.entity_id
_entity_poly.type
_entity_poly.pdbx_seq_one_letter_code
_entity_poly.pdbx_strand_id
1 'polypeptide(L)'
;MSNPIDPVADVVVATMLCPVCEADLSPDAAVCFQCGCVSVDPNVNPFALPAERPAKAPKGIENETKFTSSLISMLLTGGLVGVLVAVGLASPGLAILLALMAIPPWIRTTLVVFKRSKTGLATDNFARATLFFGSAMVSWLVLAVSLVSCFLTFCAVCWVTLINGPERMNDSSTQYLLYGTLGVTFLVILGIFSPWILYRWKRDTTRER
;
A
#
# COMPACT_ATOMS: atom_id res chain seq x y z
N MET A 1 33.05 0.30 -57.56
CA MET A 1 31.94 -0.09 -56.66
C MET A 1 32.15 0.62 -55.33
N SER A 2 31.56 1.81 -55.19
CA SER A 2 31.70 2.69 -54.02
C SER A 2 30.34 2.76 -53.31
N ASN A 3 30.29 2.31 -52.06
CA ASN A 3 29.09 2.42 -51.21
C ASN A 3 28.94 3.87 -50.72
N PRO A 4 27.75 4.48 -50.83
CA PRO A 4 27.47 5.76 -50.21
C PRO A 4 27.34 5.57 -48.70
N ILE A 5 28.07 6.37 -47.94
CA ILE A 5 27.98 6.47 -46.49
C ILE A 5 26.93 7.56 -46.22
N ASP A 6 25.73 7.17 -45.83
CA ASP A 6 24.70 8.11 -45.39
C ASP A 6 25.10 8.71 -44.02
N PRO A 7 25.02 10.04 -43.83
CA PRO A 7 25.30 10.66 -42.55
C PRO A 7 24.20 10.31 -41.54
N VAL A 8 24.56 9.58 -40.49
CA VAL A 8 23.71 9.36 -39.31
C VAL A 8 23.56 10.71 -38.62
N ALA A 9 22.43 11.37 -38.84
CA ALA A 9 22.06 12.56 -38.10
C ALA A 9 21.80 12.16 -36.64
N ASP A 10 22.74 12.49 -35.75
CA ASP A 10 22.54 12.41 -34.31
C ASP A 10 21.41 13.36 -33.91
N VAL A 11 20.21 12.80 -33.72
CA VAL A 11 19.09 13.51 -33.12
C VAL A 11 19.43 13.71 -31.64
N VAL A 12 19.95 14.88 -31.30
CA VAL A 12 20.12 15.31 -29.91
C VAL A 12 18.73 15.49 -29.31
N VAL A 13 18.18 14.44 -28.69
CA VAL A 13 16.95 14.51 -27.92
C VAL A 13 17.26 15.25 -26.62
N ALA A 14 16.93 16.54 -26.57
CA ALA A 14 17.03 17.32 -25.35
C ALA A 14 16.03 16.76 -24.32
N THR A 15 16.54 16.09 -23.29
CA THR A 15 15.73 15.63 -22.15
C THR A 15 15.29 16.82 -21.32
N MET A 16 13.98 17.05 -21.23
CA MET A 16 13.43 18.06 -20.33
C MET A 16 13.26 17.46 -18.93
N LEU A 17 13.97 18.01 -17.95
CA LEU A 17 13.88 17.62 -16.55
C LEU A 17 12.89 18.54 -15.82
N CYS A 18 12.10 17.98 -14.91
CA CYS A 18 11.21 18.78 -14.07
C CYS A 18 12.01 19.74 -13.17
N PRO A 19 11.69 21.04 -13.10
CA PRO A 19 12.43 21.98 -12.26
C PRO A 19 12.23 21.76 -10.74
N VAL A 20 11.23 20.97 -10.34
CA VAL A 20 10.90 20.72 -8.93
C VAL A 20 11.42 19.38 -8.45
N CYS A 21 11.32 18.34 -9.27
CA CYS A 21 11.64 16.97 -8.86
C CYS A 21 12.67 16.26 -9.75
N GLU A 22 13.24 16.95 -10.75
CA GLU A 22 14.27 16.44 -11.66
C GLU A 22 13.93 15.13 -12.37
N ALA A 23 12.63 14.79 -12.47
CA ALA A 23 12.18 13.63 -13.23
C ALA A 23 12.16 13.95 -14.73
N ASP A 24 12.45 12.96 -15.57
CA ASP A 24 12.31 13.08 -17.02
C ASP A 24 10.83 13.35 -17.40
N LEU A 25 10.61 14.44 -18.12
CA LEU A 25 9.31 14.75 -18.74
C LEU A 25 9.29 14.25 -20.18
N SER A 26 8.17 13.63 -20.55
CA SER A 26 7.84 13.43 -21.96
C SER A 26 7.63 14.81 -22.61
N PRO A 27 8.14 15.04 -23.84
CA PRO A 27 8.05 16.35 -24.50
C PRO A 27 6.61 16.83 -24.74
N ASP A 28 5.63 15.93 -24.76
CA ASP A 28 4.21 16.26 -24.92
C ASP A 28 3.46 16.38 -23.59
N ALA A 29 4.12 16.14 -22.45
CA ALA A 29 3.47 16.16 -21.15
C ALA A 29 3.46 17.57 -20.54
N ALA A 30 2.29 18.22 -20.54
CA ALA A 30 2.08 19.53 -19.92
C ALA A 30 2.21 19.53 -18.38
N VAL A 31 2.21 18.34 -17.75
CA VAL A 31 2.28 18.18 -16.30
C VAL A 31 3.28 17.08 -15.98
N CYS A 32 4.20 17.34 -15.05
CA CYS A 32 5.12 16.33 -14.57
C CYS A 32 4.33 15.20 -13.88
N PHE A 33 4.46 13.97 -14.39
CA PHE A 33 3.74 12.82 -13.85
C PHE A 33 4.08 12.53 -12.37
N GLN A 34 5.29 12.91 -11.95
CA GLN A 34 5.81 12.57 -10.62
C GLN A 34 5.39 13.56 -9.54
N CYS A 35 5.45 14.86 -9.81
CA CYS A 35 5.16 15.90 -8.81
C CYS A 35 3.87 16.69 -9.08
N GLY A 36 3.25 16.54 -10.26
CA GLY A 36 2.05 17.27 -10.64
C GLY A 36 2.29 18.75 -10.97
N CYS A 37 3.55 19.22 -10.98
CA CYS A 37 3.85 20.58 -11.42
C CYS A 37 3.62 20.68 -12.93
N VAL A 38 2.85 21.70 -13.32
CA VAL A 38 2.64 22.07 -14.72
C VAL A 38 3.98 22.54 -15.27
N SER A 39 4.51 21.89 -16.29
CA SER A 39 5.67 22.39 -17.00
C SER A 39 5.24 23.66 -17.71
N VAL A 40 5.76 24.80 -17.26
CA VAL A 40 5.55 26.08 -17.93
C VAL A 40 6.19 25.94 -19.30
N ASP A 41 5.38 25.85 -20.34
CA ASP A 41 5.83 25.95 -21.72
C ASP A 41 6.70 27.22 -21.83
N PRO A 42 7.97 27.14 -22.25
CA PRO A 42 8.86 28.28 -22.27
C PRO A 42 8.37 29.43 -23.16
N ASN A 43 7.39 29.17 -24.04
CA ASN A 43 6.75 30.18 -24.87
C ASN A 43 5.46 30.79 -24.28
N VAL A 44 4.96 30.27 -23.16
CA VAL A 44 3.75 30.79 -22.50
C VAL A 44 4.16 31.80 -21.45
N ASN A 45 3.73 33.05 -21.66
CA ASN A 45 4.01 34.18 -20.76
C ASN A 45 3.65 33.80 -19.29
N PRO A 46 4.63 33.75 -18.37
CA PRO A 46 4.38 33.37 -16.97
C PRO A 46 3.47 34.36 -16.21
N PHE A 47 3.15 35.50 -16.82
CA PHE A 47 2.21 36.50 -16.29
C PHE A 47 0.83 36.47 -16.96
N ALA A 48 0.58 35.56 -17.91
CA ALA A 48 -0.76 35.35 -18.45
C ALA A 48 -1.63 34.68 -17.37
N LEU A 49 -2.51 35.47 -16.76
CA LEU A 49 -3.56 34.96 -15.89
C LEU A 49 -4.38 33.92 -16.68
N PRO A 50 -4.52 32.67 -16.19
CA PRO A 50 -5.31 31.65 -16.88
C PRO A 50 -6.73 32.18 -17.05
N ALA A 51 -7.19 32.29 -18.31
CA ALA A 51 -8.40 33.01 -18.68
C ALA A 51 -9.68 32.43 -18.07
N GLU A 52 -9.67 31.19 -17.58
CA GLU A 52 -10.82 30.61 -16.91
C GLU A 52 -10.34 29.76 -15.74
N ARG A 53 -10.26 30.36 -14.54
CA ARG A 53 -10.37 29.56 -13.32
C ARG A 53 -11.74 28.88 -13.38
N PRO A 54 -11.84 27.54 -13.33
CA PRO A 54 -13.14 26.89 -13.17
C PRO A 54 -13.81 27.53 -11.96
N ALA A 55 -15.04 27.98 -12.16
CA ALA A 55 -15.84 28.68 -11.17
C ALA A 55 -15.71 27.95 -9.83
N LYS A 56 -15.14 28.67 -8.86
CA LYS A 56 -14.92 28.22 -7.48
C LYS A 56 -16.16 27.45 -7.02
N ALA A 57 -16.00 26.15 -6.75
CA ALA A 57 -17.12 25.29 -6.35
C ALA A 57 -17.95 25.99 -5.26
N PRO A 58 -19.30 25.97 -5.37
CA PRO A 58 -20.18 26.73 -4.48
C PRO A 58 -19.93 26.33 -3.03
N LYS A 59 -19.48 27.29 -2.21
CA LYS A 59 -19.09 27.11 -0.80
C LYS A 59 -20.24 26.71 0.15
N GLY A 60 -21.43 26.42 -0.35
CA GLY A 60 -22.66 26.31 0.45
C GLY A 60 -23.03 24.91 0.97
N ILE A 61 -22.58 23.83 0.31
CA ILE A 61 -23.11 22.47 0.58
C ILE A 61 -22.08 21.56 1.29
N GLU A 62 -20.84 22.02 1.50
CA GLU A 62 -19.77 21.18 2.07
C GLU A 62 -19.95 20.83 3.57
N ASN A 63 -20.78 21.54 4.31
CA ASN A 63 -20.82 21.39 5.77
C ASN A 63 -21.65 20.19 6.25
N GLU A 64 -22.69 19.78 5.52
CA GLU A 64 -23.54 18.65 5.94
C GLU A 64 -22.88 17.28 5.67
N THR A 65 -22.11 17.16 4.60
CA THR A 65 -21.47 15.89 4.22
C THR A 65 -20.26 15.55 5.09
N LYS A 66 -19.61 16.56 5.71
CA LYS A 66 -18.51 16.35 6.67
C LYS A 66 -19.01 15.68 7.95
N PHE A 67 -20.24 15.96 8.38
CA PHE A 67 -20.78 15.43 9.63
C PHE A 67 -21.15 13.94 9.53
N THR A 68 -21.82 13.53 8.44
CA THR A 68 -22.21 12.13 8.21
C THR A 68 -21.00 11.21 7.98
N SER A 69 -19.96 11.71 7.30
CA SER A 69 -18.69 10.99 7.11
C SER A 69 -17.97 10.70 8.44
N SER A 70 -18.00 11.64 9.39
CA SER A 70 -17.35 11.49 10.69
C SER A 70 -18.05 10.41 11.55
N LEU A 71 -19.38 10.41 11.56
CA LEU A 71 -20.19 9.47 12.34
C LEU A 71 -19.97 8.01 11.90
N ILE A 72 -19.95 7.74 10.59
CA ILE A 72 -19.77 6.37 10.08
C ILE A 72 -18.37 5.84 10.45
N SER A 73 -17.34 6.68 10.34
CA SER A 73 -15.97 6.28 10.70
C SER A 73 -15.85 5.96 12.19
N MET A 74 -16.48 6.79 13.05
CA MET A 74 -16.55 6.53 14.49
C MET A 74 -17.30 5.26 14.81
N LEU A 75 -18.43 5.00 14.15
CA LEU A 75 -19.26 3.82 14.41
C LEU A 75 -18.55 2.54 13.94
N LEU A 76 -17.83 2.59 12.82
CA LEU A 76 -17.05 1.46 12.30
C LEU A 76 -15.81 1.18 13.16
N THR A 77 -15.09 2.24 13.58
CA THR A 77 -13.93 2.09 14.49
C THR A 77 -14.37 1.63 15.87
N GLY A 78 -15.46 2.20 16.40
CA GLY A 78 -16.06 1.80 17.68
C GLY A 78 -16.56 0.36 17.65
N GLY A 79 -17.20 -0.07 16.56
CA GLY A 79 -17.62 -1.45 16.35
C GLY A 79 -16.44 -2.42 16.32
N LEU A 80 -15.35 -2.07 15.63
CA LEU A 80 -14.12 -2.87 15.60
C LEU A 80 -13.52 -3.03 17.00
N VAL A 81 -13.40 -1.93 17.75
CA VAL A 81 -12.91 -1.94 19.14
C VAL A 81 -13.83 -2.77 20.03
N GLY A 82 -15.16 -2.62 19.87
CA GLY A 82 -16.15 -3.41 20.61
C GLY A 82 -16.02 -4.90 20.36
N VAL A 83 -15.83 -5.31 19.10
CA VAL A 83 -15.57 -6.72 18.74
C VAL A 83 -14.26 -7.22 19.35
N LEU A 84 -13.18 -6.42 19.32
CA LEU A 84 -11.90 -6.79 19.93
C LEU A 84 -12.01 -6.97 21.44
N VAL A 85 -12.75 -6.10 22.13
CA VAL A 85 -13.00 -6.21 23.57
C VAL A 85 -13.86 -7.44 23.88
N ALA A 86 -14.96 -7.65 23.14
CA ALA A 86 -15.84 -8.79 23.33
C ALA A 86 -15.11 -10.13 23.12
N VAL A 87 -14.31 -10.23 22.07
CA VAL A 87 -13.48 -11.42 21.82
C VAL A 87 -12.37 -11.55 22.86
N GLY A 88 -11.80 -10.45 23.35
CA GLY A 88 -10.78 -10.44 24.40
C GLY A 88 -11.28 -11.01 25.72
N LEU A 89 -12.53 -10.71 26.09
CA LEU A 89 -13.19 -11.26 27.27
C LEU A 89 -13.51 -12.76 27.13
N ALA A 90 -13.83 -13.23 25.91
CA ALA A 90 -14.13 -14.64 25.66
C ALA A 90 -12.86 -15.50 25.49
N SER A 91 -11.87 -14.98 24.77
CA SER A 91 -10.63 -15.69 24.41
C SER A 91 -9.50 -14.70 24.11
N PRO A 92 -8.58 -14.44 25.07
CA PRO A 92 -7.55 -13.41 24.89
C PRO A 92 -6.60 -13.70 23.73
N GLY A 93 -6.30 -14.98 23.47
CA GLY A 93 -5.44 -15.38 22.34
C GLY A 93 -6.05 -15.03 20.98
N LEU A 94 -7.36 -15.18 20.82
CA LEU A 94 -8.06 -14.90 19.57
C LEU A 94 -8.18 -13.39 19.33
N ALA A 95 -8.31 -12.60 20.40
CA ALA A 95 -8.34 -11.14 20.32
C ALA A 95 -7.02 -10.54 19.85
N ILE A 96 -5.89 -11.06 20.32
CA ILE A 96 -4.56 -10.62 19.86
C ILE A 96 -4.39 -10.91 18.37
N LEU A 97 -4.79 -12.11 17.93
CA LEU A 97 -4.77 -12.47 16.51
C LEU A 97 -5.65 -11.49 15.72
N LEU A 98 -6.91 -11.29 16.11
CA LEU A 98 -7.82 -10.34 15.46
C LEU A 98 -7.27 -8.91 15.41
N ALA A 99 -6.64 -8.43 16.48
CA ALA A 99 -6.04 -7.10 16.52
C ALA A 99 -4.88 -6.98 15.52
N LEU A 100 -3.96 -7.96 15.50
CA LEU A 100 -2.88 -8.01 14.52
C LEU A 100 -3.41 -8.03 13.07
N MET A 101 -4.59 -8.61 12.83
CA MET A 101 -5.23 -8.61 11.51
C MET A 101 -5.91 -7.32 11.15
N ALA A 102 -6.54 -6.67 12.13
CA ALA A 102 -7.33 -5.48 11.90
C ALA A 102 -6.44 -4.23 11.75
N ILE A 103 -5.29 -4.19 12.43
CA ILE A 103 -4.41 -3.03 12.44
C ILE A 103 -3.91 -2.64 11.03
N PRO A 104 -3.31 -3.53 10.21
CA PRO A 104 -2.81 -3.14 8.88
C PRO A 104 -3.88 -2.58 7.93
N PRO A 105 -5.05 -3.23 7.72
CA PRO A 105 -6.10 -2.66 6.87
C PRO A 105 -6.67 -1.39 7.50
N TRP A 106 -6.79 -1.31 8.82
CA TRP A 106 -7.23 -0.09 9.50
C TRP A 106 -6.29 1.09 9.24
N ILE A 107 -4.97 0.94 9.50
CA ILE A 107 -3.95 1.97 9.20
C ILE A 107 -4.00 2.36 7.72
N ARG A 108 -4.13 1.40 6.81
CA ARG A 108 -4.20 1.69 5.37
C ARG A 108 -5.43 2.54 5.03
N THR A 109 -6.59 2.17 5.56
CA THR A 109 -7.83 2.91 5.31
C THR A 109 -7.80 4.31 5.92
N THR A 110 -7.27 4.47 7.13
CA THR A 110 -7.15 5.80 7.76
C THR A 110 -6.20 6.70 6.99
N LEU A 111 -5.06 6.19 6.52
CA LEU A 111 -4.12 6.96 5.69
C LEU A 111 -4.70 7.39 4.34
N VAL A 112 -5.41 6.49 3.65
CA VAL A 112 -6.04 6.82 2.34
C VAL A 112 -7.14 7.85 2.52
N VAL A 113 -8.00 7.69 3.53
CA VAL A 113 -9.07 8.65 3.84
C VAL A 113 -8.48 10.00 4.24
N PHE A 114 -7.44 10.02 5.07
CA PHE A 114 -6.76 11.25 5.48
C PHE A 114 -6.12 11.97 4.28
N LYS A 115 -5.45 11.26 3.38
CA LYS A 115 -4.85 11.84 2.17
C LYS A 115 -5.92 12.42 1.24
N ARG A 116 -7.01 11.69 0.98
CA ARG A 116 -8.12 12.18 0.13
C ARG A 116 -8.89 13.34 0.75
N SER A 117 -9.02 13.35 2.08
CA SER A 117 -9.62 14.48 2.79
C SER A 117 -8.79 15.76 2.62
N LYS A 118 -7.46 15.65 2.50
CA LYS A 118 -6.58 16.81 2.26
C LYS A 118 -6.65 17.33 0.83
N THR A 119 -6.94 16.48 -0.16
CA THR A 119 -7.05 16.88 -1.57
C THR A 119 -8.45 17.39 -1.95
N GLY A 120 -9.40 17.40 -1.03
CA GLY A 120 -10.76 17.91 -1.27
C GLY A 120 -11.61 17.02 -2.19
N LEU A 121 -11.15 15.80 -2.48
CA LEU A 121 -11.89 14.86 -3.32
C LEU A 121 -13.03 14.22 -2.52
N ALA A 122 -14.27 14.45 -2.96
CA ALA A 122 -15.45 13.78 -2.42
C ALA A 122 -15.27 12.27 -2.60
N THR A 123 -15.30 11.53 -1.49
CA THR A 123 -15.19 10.08 -1.50
C THR A 123 -16.55 9.48 -1.26
N ASP A 124 -17.04 8.75 -2.25
CA ASP A 124 -18.26 7.97 -2.12
C ASP A 124 -18.12 6.94 -0.96
N ASN A 125 -19.18 6.81 -0.17
CA ASN A 125 -19.24 5.92 0.98
C ASN A 125 -19.07 4.46 0.56
N PHE A 126 -19.65 4.08 -0.59
CA PHE A 126 -19.52 2.72 -1.12
C PHE A 126 -18.09 2.41 -1.58
N ALA A 127 -17.40 3.39 -2.17
CA ALA A 127 -15.99 3.26 -2.52
C ALA A 127 -15.10 3.08 -1.26
N ARG A 128 -15.44 3.71 -0.13
CA ARG A 128 -14.71 3.51 1.14
C ARG A 128 -14.91 2.11 1.70
N ALA A 129 -16.14 1.61 1.70
CA ALA A 129 -16.44 0.26 2.18
C ALA A 129 -15.73 -0.81 1.34
N THR A 130 -15.81 -0.71 0.01
CA THR A 130 -15.16 -1.67 -0.90
C THR A 130 -13.63 -1.65 -0.77
N LEU A 131 -13.00 -0.48 -0.56
CA LEU A 131 -11.57 -0.38 -0.25
C LEU A 131 -11.23 -1.05 1.09
N PHE A 132 -12.07 -0.89 2.11
CA PHE A 132 -11.88 -1.55 3.40
C PHE A 132 -11.96 -3.06 3.26
N PHE A 133 -13.06 -3.61 2.74
CA PHE A 133 -13.23 -5.05 2.56
C PHE A 133 -12.18 -5.65 1.62
N GLY A 134 -11.82 -4.94 0.54
CA GLY A 134 -10.80 -5.38 -0.40
C GLY A 134 -9.38 -5.40 0.18
N SER A 135 -9.09 -4.61 1.23
CA SER A 135 -7.84 -4.69 1.98
C SER A 135 -7.90 -5.73 3.09
N ALA A 136 -9.03 -5.81 3.81
CA ALA A 136 -9.27 -6.79 4.85
C ALA A 136 -9.21 -8.24 4.31
N MET A 137 -9.83 -8.51 3.15
CA MET A 137 -9.82 -9.83 2.53
C MET A 137 -8.40 -10.29 2.20
N VAL A 138 -7.54 -9.39 1.71
CA VAL A 138 -6.16 -9.77 1.40
C VAL A 138 -5.33 -9.96 2.67
N SER A 139 -5.51 -9.10 3.68
CA SER A 139 -4.91 -9.33 5.00
C SER A 139 -5.31 -10.70 5.56
N TRP A 140 -6.57 -11.10 5.41
CA TRP A 140 -7.07 -12.43 5.78
C TRP A 140 -6.40 -13.56 5.00
N LEU A 141 -6.19 -13.38 3.70
CA LEU A 141 -5.55 -14.40 2.86
C LEU A 141 -4.07 -14.57 3.21
N VAL A 142 -3.33 -13.47 3.39
CA VAL A 142 -1.91 -13.47 3.81
C VAL A 142 -1.75 -14.18 5.16
N LEU A 143 -2.64 -13.86 6.10
CA LEU A 143 -2.71 -14.49 7.40
C LEU A 143 -2.97 -15.98 7.29
N ALA A 144 -4.01 -16.39 6.57
CA ALA A 144 -4.38 -17.80 6.45
C ALA A 144 -3.21 -18.61 5.88
N VAL A 145 -2.52 -18.08 4.87
CA VAL A 145 -1.29 -18.69 4.32
C VAL A 145 -0.18 -18.75 5.38
N SER A 146 0.01 -17.70 6.17
CA SER A 146 0.98 -17.67 7.26
C SER A 146 0.68 -18.71 8.35
N LEU A 147 -0.57 -18.84 8.79
CA LEU A 147 -0.98 -19.85 9.77
C LEU A 147 -0.80 -21.27 9.24
N VAL A 148 -1.21 -21.53 8.00
CA VAL A 148 -1.00 -22.83 7.36
C VAL A 148 0.50 -23.12 7.26
N SER A 149 1.32 -22.14 6.90
CA SER A 149 2.77 -22.29 6.87
C SER A 149 3.33 -22.62 8.26
N CYS A 150 2.92 -21.91 9.31
CA CYS A 150 3.35 -22.17 10.69
C CYS A 150 2.89 -23.55 11.19
N PHE A 151 1.69 -23.99 10.81
CA PHE A 151 1.19 -25.31 11.15
C PHE A 151 2.01 -26.40 10.47
N LEU A 152 2.31 -26.24 9.18
CA LEU A 152 3.13 -27.19 8.42
C LEU A 152 4.58 -27.25 8.95
N THR A 153 5.17 -26.11 9.31
CA THR A 153 6.51 -26.10 9.93
C THR A 153 6.50 -26.77 11.29
N PHE A 154 5.48 -26.53 12.12
CA PHE A 154 5.31 -27.22 13.39
C PHE A 154 5.18 -28.74 13.20
N CYS A 155 4.32 -29.19 12.29
CA CYS A 155 4.18 -30.61 11.97
C CYS A 155 5.49 -31.23 11.47
N ALA A 156 6.23 -30.52 10.62
CA ALA A 156 7.53 -30.97 10.15
C ALA A 156 8.55 -31.08 11.29
N VAL A 157 8.59 -30.11 12.20
CA VAL A 157 9.43 -30.16 13.40
C VAL A 157 9.06 -31.37 14.26
N CYS A 158 7.77 -31.54 14.59
CA CYS A 158 7.29 -32.69 15.36
C CYS A 158 7.60 -34.04 14.70
N TRP A 159 7.54 -34.11 13.37
CA TRP A 159 7.88 -35.32 12.63
C TRP A 159 9.37 -35.65 12.71
N VAL A 160 10.23 -34.64 12.53
CA VAL A 160 11.69 -34.77 12.64
C VAL A 160 12.08 -35.18 14.07
N THR A 161 11.44 -34.62 15.08
CA THR A 161 11.71 -34.95 16.48
C THR A 161 11.28 -36.38 16.84
N LEU A 162 10.14 -36.83 16.31
CA LEU A 162 9.64 -38.19 16.51
C LEU A 162 10.58 -39.24 15.89
N ILE A 163 11.14 -38.97 14.71
CA ILE A 163 12.06 -39.90 14.03
C ILE A 163 13.43 -39.98 14.74
N ASN A 164 13.96 -38.84 15.20
CA ASN A 164 15.31 -38.79 15.77
C ASN A 164 15.39 -39.15 17.26
N GLY A 165 14.24 -39.22 17.94
CA GLY A 165 14.17 -39.45 19.38
C GLY A 165 14.57 -38.21 20.21
N PRO A 166 14.16 -38.15 21.49
CA PRO A 166 14.39 -36.99 22.35
C PRO A 166 15.86 -36.79 22.74
N GLU A 167 16.67 -37.85 22.74
CA GLU A 167 18.08 -37.78 23.18
C GLU A 167 18.96 -36.91 22.27
N ARG A 168 18.60 -36.79 20.98
CA ARG A 168 19.33 -35.95 20.00
C ARG A 168 18.90 -34.48 19.99
N MET A 169 17.91 -34.09 20.79
CA MET A 169 17.44 -32.70 20.85
C MET A 169 18.24 -31.81 21.81
N ASN A 170 19.10 -32.39 22.64
CA ASN A 170 19.96 -31.60 23.53
C ASN A 170 21.25 -31.11 22.83
N ASP A 171 21.51 -31.57 21.61
CA ASP A 171 22.63 -31.05 20.82
C ASP A 171 22.32 -29.61 20.39
N SER A 172 23.23 -28.69 20.70
CA SER A 172 23.14 -27.28 20.31
C SER A 172 22.88 -27.11 18.80
N SER A 173 23.37 -28.04 17.98
CA SER A 173 23.17 -28.09 16.53
C SER A 173 21.69 -28.21 16.11
N THR A 174 20.88 -29.02 16.80
CA THR A 174 19.45 -29.18 16.47
C THR A 174 18.65 -27.94 16.85
N GLN A 175 19.04 -27.23 17.91
CA GLN A 175 18.43 -25.93 18.25
C GLN A 175 18.70 -24.86 17.17
N TYR A 176 19.95 -24.75 16.67
CA TYR A 176 20.27 -23.80 15.60
C TYR A 176 19.52 -24.10 14.29
N LEU A 177 19.32 -25.37 13.96
CA LEU A 177 18.50 -25.77 12.81
C LEU A 177 17.04 -25.33 12.97
N LEU A 178 16.48 -25.46 14.17
CA LEU A 178 15.09 -25.08 14.44
C LEU A 178 14.89 -23.55 14.38
N TYR A 179 15.77 -22.76 15.01
CA TYR A 179 15.74 -21.31 14.87
C TYR A 179 16.03 -20.84 13.44
N GLY A 180 16.94 -21.53 12.74
CA GLY A 180 17.28 -21.24 11.35
C GLY A 180 16.08 -21.46 10.42
N THR A 181 15.34 -22.56 10.56
CA THR A 181 14.15 -22.83 9.74
C THR A 181 13.02 -21.83 10.00
N LEU A 182 12.78 -21.43 11.26
CA LEU A 182 11.84 -20.36 11.60
C LEU A 182 12.26 -19.01 11.01
N GLY A 183 13.56 -18.67 11.10
CA GLY A 183 14.09 -17.44 10.52
C GLY A 183 13.96 -17.40 8.99
N VAL A 184 14.33 -18.48 8.31
CA VAL A 184 14.23 -18.59 6.85
C VAL A 184 12.78 -18.52 6.39
N THR A 185 11.85 -19.23 7.04
CA THR A 185 10.43 -19.18 6.67
C THR A 185 9.84 -17.78 6.86
N PHE A 186 10.18 -17.09 7.95
CA PHE A 186 9.79 -15.69 8.15
C PHE A 186 10.34 -14.75 7.07
N LEU A 187 11.62 -14.90 6.70
CA LEU A 187 12.24 -14.09 5.64
C LEU A 187 11.62 -14.37 4.26
N VAL A 188 11.28 -15.63 3.95
CA VAL A 188 10.60 -15.99 2.69
C VAL A 188 9.21 -15.34 2.63
N ILE A 189 8.45 -15.37 3.73
CA ILE A 189 7.15 -14.70 3.83
C ILE A 189 7.32 -13.19 3.58
N LEU A 190 8.23 -12.52 4.29
CA LEU A 190 8.48 -11.09 4.08
C LEU A 190 8.96 -10.77 2.66
N GLY A 191 9.83 -11.61 2.09
CA GLY A 191 10.35 -11.45 0.73
C GLY A 191 9.26 -11.54 -0.32
N ILE A 192 8.32 -12.48 -0.18
CA ILE A 192 7.19 -12.65 -1.10
C ILE A 192 6.18 -11.50 -0.94
N PHE A 193 5.85 -11.11 0.30
CA PHE A 193 4.82 -10.12 0.54
C PHE A 193 5.30 -8.67 0.38
N SER A 194 6.58 -8.35 0.63
CA SER A 194 7.07 -6.97 0.56
C SER A 194 6.92 -6.31 -0.83
N PRO A 195 7.30 -6.91 -1.98
CA PRO A 195 7.15 -6.26 -3.28
C PRO A 195 5.67 -6.09 -3.62
N TRP A 196 4.82 -7.03 -3.22
CA TRP A 196 3.38 -6.94 -3.44
C TRP A 196 2.73 -5.82 -2.61
N ILE A 197 3.11 -5.69 -1.33
CA ILE A 197 2.66 -4.60 -0.45
C ILE A 197 3.11 -3.25 -1.01
N LEU A 198 4.38 -3.13 -1.43
CA LEU A 198 4.94 -1.92 -2.01
C LEU A 198 4.28 -1.56 -3.34
N TYR A 199 4.10 -2.53 -4.23
CA TYR A 199 3.41 -2.33 -5.51
C TYR A 199 1.98 -1.86 -5.30
N ARG A 200 1.23 -2.50 -4.39
CA ARG A 200 -0.14 -2.10 -4.08
C ARG A 200 -0.20 -0.73 -3.41
N TRP A 201 0.76 -0.41 -2.55
CA TRP A 201 0.86 0.93 -1.96
C TRP A 201 1.10 1.99 -3.04
N LYS A 202 2.07 1.75 -3.94
CA LYS A 202 2.34 2.64 -5.08
C LYS A 202 1.08 2.81 -5.94
N ARG A 203 0.40 1.73 -6.31
CA ARG A 203 -0.84 1.79 -7.12
C ARG A 203 -1.93 2.64 -6.48
N ASP A 204 -2.14 2.49 -5.18
CA ASP A 204 -3.20 3.21 -4.48
C ASP A 204 -2.81 4.68 -4.20
N THR A 205 -1.53 5.03 -4.21
CA THR A 205 -1.05 6.41 -4.05
C THR A 205 -0.84 7.17 -5.37
N THR A 206 -0.59 6.49 -6.49
CA THR A 206 -0.31 7.10 -7.81
C THR A 206 -1.47 7.06 -8.80
N ARG A 207 -2.53 6.26 -8.58
CA ARG A 207 -3.76 6.39 -9.39
C ARG A 207 -4.60 7.58 -8.91
N GLU A 208 -4.13 8.77 -9.22
CA GLU A 208 -4.99 9.95 -9.40
C GLU A 208 -5.17 10.12 -10.92
N ARG A 209 -6.42 10.05 -11.36
CA ARG A 209 -6.87 10.32 -12.73
C ARG A 209 -7.40 11.75 -12.76
#